data_AF-A0A6A5V187-F1
#
_entry.id   AF-A0A6A5V187-F1
#
_cell.length_a   1.000
_cell.length_b   1.000
_cell.length_c   1.000
_cell.angle_alpha   90.00
_cell.angle_beta   90.00
_cell.angle_gamma   90.00
#
_symmetry.space_group_name_H-M   'P 1'
#
loop_
_entity.id
_entity.type
_entity.pdbx_description
1 polymer ?
#
loop_
_entity_poly.entity_id
_entity_poly.type
_entity_poly.pdbx_seq_one_letter_code
_entity_poly.pdbx_strand_id
1 'polypeptide(L)' 'FTISINQQRYIANFSNKYKLYYNALRNKIKFYKIEPAHTYNIDKKGFIIRAISR' A
#
# COMPACT_ATOMS: atom_id res chain seq x y z
N PHE A 1 27.13 11.97 -10.05
CA PHE A 1 26.70 11.70 -8.66
C PHE A 1 25.18 11.45 -8.58
N THR A 2 24.68 10.32 -9.09
CA THR A 2 23.24 9.97 -9.09
C THR A 2 22.95 8.64 -8.37
N ILE A 3 24.00 7.89 -8.04
CA ILE A 3 23.92 6.57 -7.41
C ILE A 3 23.37 6.67 -5.97
N SER A 4 23.75 7.73 -5.22
CA SER A 4 23.36 7.89 -3.82
C SER A 4 21.84 8.12 -3.63
N ILE A 5 21.22 8.99 -4.42
CA ILE A 5 19.77 9.26 -4.34
C ILE A 5 18.97 8.02 -4.76
N ASN A 6 19.41 7.32 -5.81
CA ASN A 6 18.70 6.14 -6.29
C ASN A 6 18.81 4.96 -5.30
N GLN A 7 19.96 4.79 -4.65
CA GLN A 7 20.17 3.79 -3.61
C GLN A 7 19.37 4.13 -2.34
N GLN A 8 19.33 5.40 -1.92
CA GLN A 8 18.48 5.86 -0.83
C GLN A 8 17.00 5.66 -1.15
N ARG A 9 16.57 5.93 -2.38
CA ARG A 9 15.20 5.65 -2.85
C ARG A 9 14.90 4.16 -2.83
N TYR A 10 15.83 3.31 -3.24
CA TYR A 10 15.68 1.85 -3.24
C TYR A 10 15.56 1.29 -1.82
N ILE A 11 16.37 1.81 -0.90
CA ILE A 11 16.28 1.51 0.54
C ILE A 11 14.96 2.05 1.12
N ALA A 12 14.54 3.27 0.77
CA ALA A 12 13.24 3.81 1.21
C ALA A 12 12.05 3.01 0.62
N ASN A 13 12.22 2.43 -0.56
CA ASN A 13 11.34 1.47 -1.20
C ASN A 13 11.66 0.02 -0.80
N PHE A 14 12.13 -0.22 0.42
CA PHE A 14 12.31 -1.58 0.93
C PHE A 14 10.97 -2.32 0.87
N SER A 15 10.83 -3.19 -0.13
CA SER A 15 9.67 -4.05 -0.38
C SER A 15 9.22 -4.80 0.87
N ASN A 16 10.15 -5.14 1.75
CA ASN A 16 9.90 -5.75 3.05
C ASN A 16 8.98 -4.91 3.95
N LYS A 17 9.12 -3.58 3.97
CA LYS A 17 8.25 -2.69 4.76
C LYS A 17 6.80 -2.76 4.26
N TYR A 18 6.62 -2.71 2.94
CA TYR A 18 5.30 -2.86 2.33
C TYR A 18 4.72 -4.25 2.57
N LYS A 19 5.54 -5.31 2.47
CA LYS A 19 5.12 -6.68 2.76
C LYS A 19 4.62 -6.84 4.20
N LEU A 20 5.35 -6.31 5.19
CA LEU A 20 4.93 -6.32 6.58
C LEU A 20 3.63 -5.54 6.79
N TYR A 21 3.50 -4.36 6.18
CA TYR A 21 2.28 -3.55 6.22
C TYR A 21 1.08 -4.32 5.65
N TYR A 22 1.19 -4.88 4.44
CA TYR A 22 0.10 -5.62 3.80
C TYR A 22 -0.26 -6.90 4.54
N ASN A 23 0.71 -7.59 5.16
CA ASN A 23 0.42 -8.75 6.01
C ASN A 23 -0.42 -8.36 7.24
N ALA A 24 -0.03 -7.29 7.93
CA ALA A 24 -0.79 -6.79 9.08
C ALA A 24 -2.19 -6.32 8.68
N LEU A 25 -2.31 -5.63 7.55
CA LEU A 25 -3.58 -5.17 6.99
C LEU A 25 -4.50 -6.35 6.66
N ARG A 26 -3.98 -7.38 5.98
CA ARG A 26 -4.73 -8.60 5.65
C ARG A 26 -5.25 -9.33 6.88
N ASN A 27 -4.45 -9.40 7.94
CA ASN A 27 -4.86 -10.01 9.20
C ASN A 27 -6.04 -9.26 9.83
N LYS A 28 -6.01 -7.91 9.82
CA LYS A 28 -7.12 -7.09 10.32
C LYS A 28 -8.38 -7.25 9.49
N ILE A 29 -8.28 -7.22 8.15
CA ILE A 29 -9.41 -7.45 7.25
C ILE A 29 -10.08 -8.79 7.56
N LYS A 30 -9.28 -9.86 7.73
CA LYS A 30 -9.78 -11.19 8.08
C LYS A 30 -10.44 -11.22 9.47
N PHE A 31 -9.80 -10.61 10.47
CA PHE A 31 -10.30 -10.59 11.85
C PHE A 31 -11.66 -9.88 11.96
N TYR A 32 -11.80 -8.72 11.32
CA TYR A 32 -13.04 -7.94 11.32
C TYR A 32 -14.04 -8.35 10.24
N LYS A 33 -13.74 -9.39 9.44
CA LYS A 33 -14.58 -9.85 8.32
C LYS A 33 -14.98 -8.71 7.37
N ILE A 34 -14.05 -7.80 7.09
CA ILE A 34 -14.31 -6.65 6.21
C ILE A 34 -14.49 -7.17 4.79
N GLU A 35 -15.65 -6.88 4.19
CA GLU A 35 -15.90 -7.25 2.80
C GLU A 35 -15.08 -6.36 1.85
N PRO A 36 -14.57 -6.92 0.73
CA PRO A 36 -13.83 -6.14 -0.27
C PRO A 36 -14.62 -4.92 -0.78
N ALA A 37 -15.95 -5.01 -0.86
CA ALA A 37 -16.83 -3.92 -1.27
C ALA A 37 -16.74 -2.69 -0.35
N HIS A 38 -16.32 -2.86 0.91
CA HIS A 38 -16.15 -1.78 1.88
C HIS A 38 -14.70 -1.28 1.99
N THR A 39 -13.80 -1.78 1.15
CA THR A 39 -12.40 -1.36 1.12
C THR A 39 -12.15 -0.37 -0.02
N TYR A 40 -11.47 0.73 0.29
CA TYR A 40 -11.17 1.80 -0.66
C TYR A 40 -9.67 2.08 -0.64
N ASN A 41 -9.00 2.04 -1.79
CA ASN A 41 -7.68 2.62 -1.90
C ASN A 41 -7.83 4.14 -1.96
N ILE A 42 -7.00 4.85 -1.21
CA ILE A 42 -6.96 6.31 -1.21
C ILE A 42 -5.55 6.72 -1.57
N ASP A 43 -5.41 7.64 -2.53
CA ASP A 43 -4.13 8.20 -2.91
C ASP A 43 -3.58 9.13 -1.82
N LYS A 44 -2.32 9.57 -1.95
CA LYS A 44 -1.70 10.47 -0.97
C LYS A 44 -2.42 11.81 -0.82
N LYS A 45 -3.24 12.21 -1.79
CA LYS A 45 -4.01 13.46 -1.81
C LYS A 45 -5.44 13.28 -1.26
N GLY A 46 -5.82 12.07 -0.85
CA GLY A 46 -7.15 11.78 -0.31
C GLY A 46 -8.18 11.34 -1.34
N PHE A 47 -7.80 11.17 -2.61
CA PHE A 47 -8.71 10.70 -3.65
C PHE A 47 -8.87 9.19 -3.60
N ILE A 48 -10.11 8.71 -3.65
CA ILE A 48 -10.42 7.28 -3.73
C ILE A 48 -9.97 6.73 -5.08
N ILE A 49 -8.93 5.89 -5.08
CA ILE A 49 -8.51 5.07 -6.23
C ILE A 49 -9.37 3.80 -6.22
N ARG A 50 -10.65 3.92 -6.54
CA ARG A 50 -11.40 2.75 -7.04
C ARG A 50 -11.08 2.64 -8.53
N ALA A 51 -10.76 1.44 -9.01
CA ALA A 51 -10.82 1.18 -10.44
C ALA A 51 -12.26 1.49 -10.88
N ILE A 52 -12.48 2.62 -11.54
CA ILE A 52 -13.68 2.85 -12.33
C ILE A 52 -13.55 1.86 -13.48
N SER A 53 -14.12 0.67 -13.31
CA SER A 53 -14.29 -0.30 -14.38
C SER A 53 -15.60 0.02 -15.08
N ARG A 54 -15.47 0.54 -16.31
CA ARG A 54 -16.14 -0.05 -17.46
C ARG A 54 -15.15 -0.08 -18.63
#